data_AF-A0A3B9CST4-F1
#
_entry.id   AF-A0A3B9CST4-F1
#
_cell.length_a   1.000
_cell.length_b   1.000
_cell.length_c   1.000
_cell.angle_alpha   90.00
_cell.angle_beta   90.00
_cell.angle_gamma   90.00
#
_symmetry.space_group_name_H-M   'P 1'
#
loop_
_entity.id
_entity.type
_entity.pdbx_description
1 polymer ?
#
loop_
_entity_poly.entity_id
_entity_poly.type
_entity_poly.pdbx_seq_one_letter_code
_entity_poly.pdbx_strand_id
1 'polypeptide(L)'
;MHLLPFLDQAPLYKQFRMDEPWDSDHNKKLIPMIPQVYRSPGTKSEATKTNYVGIRAKGSILEERDNRPIGFRDIIDGTSNTIMVVEADDKHAVVWTKPDDLNWDEDKPKEGLKSPSIRDGFLAALADGSVRVIMDDVDGDLIRRLFLRNDGEVIDQF
;
A
#
# COMPACT_ATOMS: atom_id res chain seq x y z
N MET A 1 -6.16 -10.01 -3.76
CA MET A 1 -7.25 -11.01 -3.54
C MET A 1 -6.94 -12.08 -2.49
N HIS A 2 -5.68 -12.51 -2.33
CA HIS A 2 -5.31 -13.62 -1.44
C HIS A 2 -5.59 -13.40 0.06
N LEU A 3 -5.79 -12.15 0.51
CA LEU A 3 -6.16 -11.85 1.90
C LEU A 3 -7.63 -12.13 2.22
N LEU A 4 -8.52 -12.21 1.22
CA LEU A 4 -9.98 -12.34 1.44
C LEU A 4 -10.39 -13.50 2.38
N PRO A 5 -9.80 -14.71 2.29
CA PRO A 5 -10.16 -15.81 3.19
C PRO A 5 -9.90 -15.52 4.68
N PHE A 6 -8.97 -14.61 4.98
CA PHE A 6 -8.60 -14.23 6.35
C PHE A 6 -9.40 -13.02 6.87
N LEU A 7 -10.26 -12.44 6.03
CA LEU A 7 -11.09 -11.28 6.33
C LEU A 7 -12.58 -11.64 6.34
N ASP A 8 -12.89 -12.92 6.58
CA ASP A 8 -14.24 -13.49 6.49
C ASP A 8 -14.90 -13.33 5.09
N GLN A 9 -14.10 -13.16 4.03
CA GLN A 9 -14.54 -13.02 2.64
C GLN A 9 -14.24 -14.27 1.80
N ALA A 10 -14.17 -15.44 2.42
CA ALA A 10 -13.96 -16.71 1.71
C ALA A 10 -14.99 -16.98 0.58
N PRO A 11 -16.29 -16.64 0.72
CA PRO A 11 -17.25 -16.76 -0.38
C PRO A 11 -16.93 -15.87 -1.59
N LEU A 12 -16.44 -14.65 -1.36
CA LEU A 12 -16.02 -13.75 -2.43
C LEU A 12 -14.73 -14.25 -3.09
N TYR A 13 -13.76 -14.72 -2.30
CA TYR A 13 -12.52 -15.31 -2.81
C TYR A 13 -12.78 -16.45 -3.81
N LYS A 14 -13.72 -17.35 -3.49
CA LYS A 14 -14.08 -18.49 -4.35
C LYS A 14 -14.75 -18.10 -5.67
N GLN A 15 -15.24 -16.86 -5.80
CA GLN A 15 -15.84 -16.38 -7.04
C GLN A 15 -14.80 -15.92 -8.06
N PHE A 16 -13.59 -15.55 -7.62
CA PHE A 16 -12.53 -15.14 -8.53
C PHE A 16 -11.93 -16.33 -9.29
N ARG A 17 -11.64 -16.12 -10.57
CA ARG A 17 -10.86 -17.04 -11.40
C ARG A 17 -9.39 -16.64 -11.31
N MET A 18 -8.60 -17.43 -10.60
CA MET A 18 -7.20 -17.12 -10.27
C MET A 18 -6.24 -17.34 -11.44
N ASP A 19 -6.70 -18.05 -12.46
CA ASP A 19 -6.03 -18.31 -13.73
C ASP A 19 -6.30 -17.21 -14.78
N GLU A 20 -7.17 -16.25 -14.46
CA GLU A 20 -7.50 -15.11 -15.32
C GLU A 20 -6.95 -13.79 -14.75
N PRO A 21 -6.68 -12.78 -15.61
CA PRO A 21 -6.35 -11.43 -15.16
C PRO A 21 -7.44 -10.82 -14.25
N TRP A 22 -7.04 -9.85 -13.44
CA TRP A 22 -7.94 -9.15 -12.51
C TRP A 22 -9.13 -8.45 -13.21
N ASP A 23 -8.95 -8.05 -14.47
CA ASP A 23 -9.92 -7.33 -15.30
C ASP A 23 -10.59 -8.19 -16.38
N SER A 24 -10.49 -9.53 -16.26
CA SER A 24 -11.22 -10.44 -17.14
C SER A 24 -12.73 -10.17 -17.12
N ASP A 25 -13.45 -10.58 -18.16
CA ASP A 25 -14.91 -10.41 -18.25
C ASP A 25 -15.67 -11.03 -17.06
N HIS A 26 -15.07 -12.04 -16.42
CA HIS A 26 -15.56 -12.63 -15.19
C HIS A 26 -15.14 -11.83 -13.95
N ASN A 27 -13.84 -11.62 -13.74
CA ASN A 27 -13.30 -11.03 -12.51
C ASN A 27 -13.70 -9.56 -12.33
N LYS A 28 -13.80 -8.78 -13.41
CA LYS A 28 -14.16 -7.35 -13.34
C LYS A 28 -15.55 -7.11 -12.75
N LYS A 29 -16.45 -8.09 -12.83
CA LYS A 29 -17.80 -8.02 -12.23
C LYS A 29 -17.79 -8.07 -10.71
N LEU A 30 -16.68 -8.53 -10.10
CA LEU A 30 -16.50 -8.66 -8.66
C LEU A 30 -15.86 -7.40 -8.04
N ILE A 31 -15.34 -6.48 -8.86
CA ILE A 31 -14.74 -5.22 -8.40
C ILE A 31 -15.67 -4.41 -7.47
N PRO A 32 -16.99 -4.26 -7.75
CA PRO A 32 -17.90 -3.55 -6.85
C PRO A 32 -18.11 -4.23 -5.49
N MET A 33 -17.67 -5.49 -5.32
CA MET A 33 -17.78 -6.24 -4.06
C MET A 33 -16.56 -5.99 -3.14
N ILE A 34 -16.02 -4.79 -3.16
CA ILE A 34 -14.88 -4.42 -2.31
C ILE A 34 -15.23 -4.62 -0.82
N PRO A 35 -14.41 -5.36 -0.05
CA PRO A 35 -14.56 -5.43 1.40
C PRO A 35 -14.37 -4.07 2.07
N GLN A 36 -15.19 -3.76 3.07
CA GLN A 36 -15.14 -2.48 3.78
C GLN A 36 -13.77 -2.22 4.44
N VAL A 37 -13.06 -3.26 4.86
CA VAL A 37 -11.72 -3.16 5.46
C VAL A 37 -10.66 -2.62 4.50
N TYR A 38 -10.88 -2.65 3.20
CA TYR A 38 -9.99 -2.02 2.21
C TYR A 38 -10.34 -0.55 1.94
N ARG A 39 -11.37 -0.01 2.58
CA ARG A 39 -11.78 1.38 2.37
C ARG A 39 -11.36 2.25 3.55
N SER A 40 -10.77 3.40 3.27
CA SER A 40 -10.57 4.43 4.28
C SER A 40 -11.94 4.95 4.75
N PRO A 41 -12.19 5.13 6.05
CA PRO A 41 -13.49 5.60 6.56
C PRO A 41 -13.96 6.93 5.96
N GLY A 42 -13.05 7.86 5.66
CA GLY A 42 -13.31 9.18 5.11
C GLY A 42 -13.21 9.29 3.59
N THR A 43 -12.96 8.18 2.88
CA THR A 43 -12.76 8.19 1.42
C THR A 43 -14.00 8.70 0.67
N LYS A 44 -13.76 9.52 -0.35
CA LYS A 44 -14.77 9.90 -1.36
C LYS A 44 -14.53 9.19 -2.69
N SER A 45 -13.56 8.27 -2.76
CA SER A 45 -13.31 7.47 -3.95
C SER A 45 -14.48 6.56 -4.27
N GLU A 46 -14.54 6.11 -5.52
CA GLU A 46 -15.51 5.08 -5.96
C GLU A 46 -15.46 3.85 -5.05
N ALA A 47 -16.62 3.19 -4.86
CA ALA A 47 -16.77 1.96 -4.08
C ALA A 47 -16.20 0.72 -4.80
N THR A 48 -15.05 0.90 -5.44
CA THR A 48 -14.28 -0.06 -6.23
C THR A 48 -12.77 0.10 -5.96
N LYS A 49 -12.39 1.14 -5.21
CA LYS A 49 -11.00 1.52 -4.96
C LYS A 49 -10.63 1.43 -3.48
N THR A 50 -9.36 1.18 -3.23
CA THR A 50 -8.72 1.23 -1.92
C THR A 50 -7.76 2.41 -1.84
N ASN A 51 -7.72 3.05 -0.67
CA ASN A 51 -6.71 4.04 -0.32
C ASN A 51 -5.48 3.40 0.34
N TYR A 52 -5.54 2.12 0.74
CA TYR A 52 -4.41 1.43 1.35
C TYR A 52 -3.59 0.78 0.24
N VAL A 53 -2.46 1.41 -0.08
CA VAL A 53 -1.63 1.07 -1.24
C VAL A 53 -0.19 0.86 -0.78
N GLY A 54 0.49 -0.07 -1.43
CA GLY A 54 1.93 -0.21 -1.24
C GLY A 54 2.72 0.89 -1.92
N ILE A 55 4.01 0.98 -1.59
CA ILE A 55 4.94 1.92 -2.22
C ILE A 55 5.76 1.23 -3.30
N ARG A 56 5.62 1.67 -4.55
CA ARG A 56 6.44 1.22 -5.68
C ARG A 56 7.53 2.26 -5.95
N ALA A 57 8.76 1.91 -5.59
CA ALA A 57 9.96 2.68 -5.88
C ALA A 57 11.16 1.73 -5.97
N LYS A 58 12.25 2.18 -6.61
CA LYS A 58 13.52 1.46 -6.56
C LYS A 58 13.99 1.41 -5.10
N GLY A 59 14.31 0.22 -4.58
CA GLY A 59 14.69 0.05 -3.18
C GLY A 59 13.51 -0.15 -2.20
N SER A 60 12.25 -0.01 -2.62
CA SER A 60 11.10 -0.32 -1.74
C SER A 60 10.79 -1.81 -1.69
N ILE A 61 9.86 -2.23 -0.82
CA ILE A 61 9.45 -3.64 -0.70
C ILE A 61 8.68 -4.13 -1.95
N LEU A 62 8.03 -3.23 -2.69
CA LEU A 62 7.35 -3.54 -3.97
C LEU A 62 8.16 -3.14 -5.20
N GLU A 63 9.49 -2.96 -5.06
CA GLU A 63 10.37 -2.79 -6.22
C GLU A 63 10.21 -3.98 -7.19
N GLU A 64 9.94 -3.67 -8.46
CA GLU A 64 9.96 -4.68 -9.51
C GLU A 64 11.39 -5.11 -9.80
N ARG A 65 11.68 -6.39 -9.52
CA ARG A 65 12.95 -7.04 -9.85
C ARG A 65 12.66 -8.27 -10.69
N ASP A 66 13.35 -8.39 -11.82
CA ASP A 66 13.22 -9.49 -12.79
C ASP A 66 13.10 -10.87 -12.11
N ASN A 67 11.86 -11.31 -11.86
CA ASN A 67 11.50 -12.58 -11.21
C ASN A 67 12.16 -12.89 -9.84
N ARG A 68 12.67 -11.89 -9.11
CA ARG A 68 13.19 -12.10 -7.75
C ARG A 68 12.27 -11.44 -6.72
N PRO A 69 11.45 -12.22 -5.99
CA PRO A 69 10.68 -11.70 -4.87
C PRO A 69 11.60 -11.09 -3.82
N ILE A 70 11.17 -9.98 -3.24
CA ILE A 70 11.78 -9.37 -2.06
C ILE A 70 11.24 -10.11 -0.84
N GLY A 71 12.14 -10.72 -0.06
CA GLY A 71 11.80 -11.37 1.19
C GLY A 71 12.27 -10.56 2.41
N PHE A 72 11.89 -11.00 3.61
CA PHE A 72 12.31 -10.36 4.87
C PHE A 72 13.83 -10.20 5.00
N ARG A 73 14.63 -11.10 4.42
CA ARG A 73 16.10 -11.02 4.43
C ARG A 73 16.67 -9.87 3.59
N ASP A 74 15.88 -9.34 2.67
CA ASP A 74 16.27 -8.20 1.83
C ASP A 74 15.93 -6.85 2.51
N ILE A 75 15.24 -6.85 3.67
CA ILE A 75 14.92 -5.65 4.48
C ILE A 75 16.02 -5.46 5.53
N ILE A 76 17.15 -4.92 5.10
CA ILE A 76 18.37 -4.83 5.94
C ILE A 76 18.38 -3.62 6.87
N ASP A 77 17.60 -2.59 6.59
CA ASP A 77 17.47 -1.39 7.45
C ASP A 77 16.53 -1.61 8.65
N GLY A 78 15.88 -2.78 8.69
CA GLY A 78 15.04 -3.26 9.77
C GLY A 78 13.54 -3.14 9.47
N THR A 79 12.78 -4.18 9.82
CA THR A 79 11.34 -4.23 9.51
C THR A 79 10.52 -3.15 10.23
N SER A 80 10.98 -2.68 11.38
CA SER A 80 10.38 -1.57 12.14
C SER A 80 10.73 -0.18 11.60
N ASN A 81 11.56 -0.11 10.56
CA ASN A 81 12.04 1.11 9.93
C ASN A 81 11.66 1.19 8.43
N THR A 82 10.87 0.23 7.93
CA THR A 82 10.47 0.17 6.52
C THR A 82 8.95 0.11 6.41
N ILE A 83 8.36 1.10 5.76
CA ILE A 83 6.93 1.18 5.45
C ILE A 83 6.63 0.28 4.25
N MET A 84 5.56 -0.52 4.36
CA MET A 84 5.04 -1.37 3.29
C MET A 84 3.82 -0.78 2.62
N VAL A 85 2.88 -0.27 3.43
CA VAL A 85 1.56 0.19 2.99
C VAL A 85 1.31 1.57 3.58
N VAL A 86 0.78 2.47 2.79
CA VAL A 86 0.34 3.79 3.23
C VAL A 86 -1.14 3.98 2.92
N GLU A 87 -1.76 4.89 3.64
CA GLU A 87 -3.04 5.47 3.25
C GLU A 87 -2.79 6.65 2.31
N ALA A 88 -3.26 6.52 1.08
CA ALA A 88 -3.14 7.52 0.04
C ALA A 88 -4.43 8.32 -0.16
N ASP A 89 -4.31 9.50 -0.78
CA ASP A 89 -5.46 10.33 -1.10
C ASP A 89 -6.40 9.67 -2.14
N ASP A 90 -7.60 10.23 -2.31
CA ASP A 90 -8.60 9.68 -3.24
C ASP A 90 -8.18 9.71 -4.72
N LYS A 91 -7.24 10.57 -5.10
CA LYS A 91 -6.73 10.63 -6.49
C LYS A 91 -5.79 9.45 -6.77
N HIS A 92 -5.06 9.01 -5.76
CA HIS A 92 -4.12 7.90 -5.84
C HIS A 92 -4.72 6.56 -5.38
N ALA A 93 -6.00 6.52 -5.02
CA ALA A 93 -6.71 5.28 -4.74
C ALA A 93 -6.77 4.37 -5.98
N VAL A 94 -6.47 3.07 -5.78
CA VAL A 94 -6.36 2.07 -6.84
C VAL A 94 -7.52 1.08 -6.76
N VAL A 95 -7.94 0.52 -7.90
CA VAL A 95 -8.94 -0.56 -7.92
C VAL A 95 -8.42 -1.75 -7.10
N TRP A 96 -9.17 -2.19 -6.09
CA TRP A 96 -8.64 -3.11 -5.05
C TRP A 96 -8.23 -4.50 -5.56
N THR A 97 -8.67 -4.91 -6.76
CA THR A 97 -8.26 -6.17 -7.40
C THR A 97 -7.10 -6.00 -8.38
N LYS A 98 -6.79 -4.77 -8.79
CA LYS A 98 -5.74 -4.48 -9.76
C LYS A 98 -4.37 -4.66 -9.09
N PRO A 99 -3.38 -5.31 -9.74
CA PRO A 99 -2.01 -5.40 -9.24
C PRO A 99 -1.28 -4.08 -9.52
N ASP A 100 -1.69 -3.03 -8.84
CA ASP A 100 -1.15 -1.67 -8.99
C ASP A 100 -1.22 -0.96 -7.63
N ASP A 101 -0.34 0.02 -7.44
CA ASP A 101 -0.07 0.65 -6.14
C ASP A 101 0.46 2.08 -6.37
N LEU A 102 0.87 2.78 -5.30
CA LEU A 102 1.39 4.14 -5.40
C LEU A 102 2.79 4.13 -6.01
N ASN A 103 2.92 4.66 -7.23
CA ASN A 103 4.22 4.95 -7.84
C ASN A 103 4.78 6.21 -7.19
N TRP A 104 5.81 6.05 -6.37
CA TRP A 104 6.38 7.14 -5.60
C TRP A 104 7.48 7.87 -6.37
N ASP A 105 7.49 9.20 -6.26
CA ASP A 105 8.42 10.10 -6.93
C ASP A 105 9.33 10.77 -5.89
N GLU A 106 10.64 10.57 -6.04
CA GLU A 106 11.66 11.10 -5.13
C GLU A 106 11.72 12.63 -5.15
N ASP A 107 11.37 13.26 -6.28
CA ASP A 107 11.32 14.72 -6.41
C ASP A 107 10.09 15.32 -5.71
N LYS A 108 9.11 14.48 -5.36
CA LYS A 108 7.87 14.87 -4.68
C LYS A 108 7.51 13.84 -3.60
N PRO A 109 8.32 13.74 -2.54
CA PRO A 109 8.30 12.61 -1.62
C PRO A 109 6.99 12.46 -0.83
N LYS A 110 6.16 13.50 -0.80
CA LYS A 110 4.87 13.55 -0.10
C LYS A 110 3.65 13.45 -1.03
N GLU A 111 3.83 13.39 -2.35
CA GLU A 111 2.71 13.33 -3.30
C GLU A 111 1.88 12.05 -3.06
N GLY A 112 0.58 12.22 -2.91
CA GLY A 112 -0.37 11.14 -2.64
C GLY A 112 -0.41 10.64 -1.19
N LEU A 113 0.55 10.98 -0.34
CA LEU A 113 0.61 10.56 1.07
C LEU A 113 -0.32 11.41 1.96
N LYS A 114 -1.61 11.09 1.94
CA LYS A 114 -2.60 11.79 2.75
C LYS A 114 -3.77 10.89 3.09
N SER A 115 -4.20 10.91 4.35
CA SER A 115 -5.40 10.21 4.75
C SER A 115 -6.67 10.99 4.36
N PRO A 116 -7.69 10.32 3.80
CA PRO A 116 -9.04 10.88 3.75
C PRO A 116 -9.68 11.07 5.14
N SER A 117 -9.15 10.41 6.18
CA SER A 117 -9.74 10.35 7.54
C SER A 117 -8.93 11.10 8.60
N ILE A 118 -7.62 11.25 8.42
CA ILE A 118 -6.70 11.94 9.34
C ILE A 118 -6.37 13.31 8.74
N ARG A 119 -6.53 14.36 9.55
CA ARG A 119 -6.46 15.74 9.09
C ARG A 119 -5.06 16.16 8.61
N ASP A 120 -4.04 15.85 9.40
CA ASP A 120 -2.68 16.38 9.28
C ASP A 120 -1.63 15.25 9.21
N GLY A 121 -2.00 14.13 8.56
CA GLY A 121 -1.12 12.98 8.39
C GLY A 121 -1.76 11.81 7.65
N PHE A 122 -1.05 10.68 7.61
CA PHE A 122 -1.50 9.44 6.99
C PHE A 122 -1.13 8.20 7.80
N LEU A 123 -1.89 7.12 7.65
CA LEU A 123 -1.52 5.83 8.22
C LEU A 123 -0.41 5.16 7.41
N ALA A 124 0.58 4.62 8.09
CA ALA A 124 1.62 3.80 7.50
C ALA A 124 1.73 2.48 8.27
N ALA A 125 1.67 1.36 7.55
CA ALA A 125 1.97 0.04 8.08
C ALA A 125 3.41 -0.33 7.75
N LEU A 126 4.15 -0.71 8.78
CA LEU A 126 5.55 -1.10 8.69
C LEU A 126 5.70 -2.61 8.45
N ALA A 127 6.87 -3.02 8.00
CA ALA A 127 7.18 -4.42 7.68
C ALA A 127 7.17 -5.35 8.91
N ASP A 128 7.19 -4.81 10.13
CA ASP A 128 7.00 -5.55 11.37
C ASP A 128 5.51 -5.74 11.76
N GLY A 129 4.59 -5.18 10.98
CA GLY A 129 3.14 -5.23 11.20
C GLY A 129 2.61 -4.13 12.12
N SER A 130 3.45 -3.26 12.67
CA SER A 130 3.00 -2.08 13.40
C SER A 130 2.41 -1.03 12.46
N VAL A 131 1.49 -0.22 12.97
CA VAL A 131 0.87 0.88 12.24
C VAL A 131 1.11 2.18 12.99
N ARG A 132 1.51 3.22 12.27
CA ARG A 132 1.75 4.57 12.80
C ARG A 132 1.01 5.62 12.00
N VAL A 133 0.75 6.76 12.63
CA VAL A 133 0.35 7.98 11.92
C VAL A 133 1.62 8.77 11.63
N ILE A 134 1.88 9.06 10.36
CA ILE A 134 2.97 9.93 9.92
C ILE A 134 2.38 11.31 9.69
N MET A 135 2.91 12.32 10.39
CA MET A 135 2.41 13.69 10.30
C MET A 135 2.90 14.39 9.02
N ASP A 136 2.12 15.33 8.50
CA ASP A 136 2.45 16.05 7.25
C ASP A 136 3.74 16.89 7.34
N ASP A 137 4.18 17.23 8.56
CA ASP A 137 5.40 18.00 8.84
C ASP A 137 6.69 17.17 8.88
N VAL A 138 6.58 15.83 8.93
CA VAL A 138 7.73 14.91 8.83
C VAL A 138 8.52 15.19 7.55
N ASP A 139 9.84 15.26 7.64
CA ASP A 139 10.70 15.63 6.51
C ASP A 139 10.58 14.64 5.34
N GLY A 140 10.65 15.15 4.11
CA GLY A 140 10.53 14.33 2.90
C GLY A 140 11.66 13.31 2.74
N ASP A 141 12.86 13.64 3.20
CA ASP A 141 14.01 12.72 3.21
C ASP A 141 13.81 11.60 4.23
N LEU A 142 13.23 11.90 5.39
CA LEU A 142 12.88 10.87 6.37
C LEU A 142 11.81 9.90 5.81
N ILE A 143 10.79 10.43 5.13
CA ILE A 143 9.78 9.60 4.44
C ILE A 143 10.44 8.71 3.38
N ARG A 144 11.34 9.28 2.57
CA ARG A 144 12.11 8.53 1.57
C ARG A 144 12.84 7.36 2.23
N ARG A 145 13.63 7.59 3.28
CA ARG A 145 14.38 6.53 3.96
C ARG A 145 13.46 5.43 4.49
N LEU A 146 12.30 5.80 5.04
CA LEU A 146 11.28 4.83 5.50
C LEU A 146 10.67 3.99 4.37
N PHE A 147 10.71 4.45 3.11
CA PHE A 147 10.23 3.69 1.96
C PHE A 147 11.28 2.74 1.39
N LEU A 148 12.56 2.95 1.71
CA LEU A 148 13.65 2.12 1.25
C LEU A 148 13.95 1.03 2.28
N ARG A 149 14.28 -0.17 1.79
CA ARG A 149 14.53 -1.35 2.63
C ARG A 149 16.01 -1.57 2.93
N ASN A 150 16.90 -0.90 2.19
CA ASN A 150 18.32 -1.22 2.10
C ASN A 150 19.23 -0.05 1.69
N ASP A 151 18.90 1.19 2.07
CA ASP A 151 19.77 2.35 1.84
C ASP A 151 20.82 2.54 2.95
N GLY A 152 20.64 1.90 4.11
CA GLY A 152 21.57 1.94 5.23
C GLY A 152 21.56 3.26 6.01
N GLU A 153 20.60 4.14 5.73
CA GLU A 153 20.49 5.44 6.40
C GLU A 153 19.88 5.30 7.79
N VAL A 154 20.29 6.20 8.69
CA VAL A 154 19.74 6.22 10.05
C VAL A 154 18.34 6.84 10.03
N ILE A 155 17.41 6.17 10.71
CA ILE A 155 16.04 6.62 10.93
C ILE A 155 15.94 7.24 12.34
N ASP A 156 15.64 8.53 12.39
CA ASP A 156 15.28 9.23 13.63
C ASP A 156 13.84 8.89 14.03
N GLN A 157 13.37 9.36 15.20
CA GLN A 157 11.97 9.15 15.60
C GLN A 157 10.99 9.89 14.68
N PHE A 158 9.90 9.20 14.32
CA PHE A 158 8.81 9.66 13.46
C PHE A 158 7.47 9.14 13.96
#